data_AF-A0A3B0RI18-F1
#
_entry.id   AF-A0A3B0RI18-F1
#
_cell.length_a   1.000
_cell.length_b   1.000
_cell.length_c   1.000
_cell.angle_alpha   90.00
_cell.angle_beta   90.00
_cell.angle_gamma   90.00
#
_symmetry.space_group_name_H-M   'P 1'
#
loop_
_entity.id
_entity.type
_entity.pdbx_description
1 polymer ?
#
loop_
_entity_poly.entity_id
_entity_poly.type
_entity_poly.pdbx_seq_one_letter_code
_entity_poly.pdbx_strand_id
1 'polypeptide(L)'
;RSSENGVNREYFTSWNDGPGRRNLLPHEIIHSWNGKYRRPQAMWTPDFKTPTRDNLLWVYEGQTQFWGYVLGARSRLYSKQDTLDAYAAIAAGMDQRVGRQWRPLIDTTHDPIIAARRPKPWSSWQRSEDYYNEGLLIWLEVDQIIRRESGGKKSLDNFAKYFFGGKNGDWGVATYGKQDVIDALNKVQPYDWVSLIQTRVYETSEVAPKDGLTLGGYRLIYTERQSPFIRANDKRRKQINLSHSVGLIMSNKGIIQSVIWDSPAFKAGLKSGLTVSAVNGKAYSAEIFKQAIADNKGGNGRIDIFAKNGDQYKNFLVDYSGGLVYPNLEKITGEGVAAEGGIDRLLRPRTK
;
A
#
# COMPACT_ATOMS: atom_id res chain seq x y z
N ARG A 1 23.73 4.38 13.97
CA ARG A 1 22.32 4.54 13.53
C ARG A 1 22.27 4.16 12.06
N SER A 2 21.53 3.12 11.69
CA SER A 2 21.53 2.57 10.32
C SER A 2 20.22 2.92 9.60
N SER A 3 20.32 3.14 8.29
CA SER A 3 19.22 3.34 7.34
C SER A 3 19.46 2.40 6.16
N GLU A 4 18.41 1.76 5.65
CA GLU A 4 18.50 0.72 4.63
C GLU A 4 18.44 1.32 3.21
N ASN A 5 19.47 2.05 2.83
CA ASN A 5 19.54 2.73 1.52
C ASN A 5 20.07 1.82 0.39
N GLY A 6 19.53 0.61 0.28
CA GLY A 6 19.91 -0.38 -0.74
C GLY A 6 19.16 -0.19 -2.05
N VAL A 7 19.77 0.48 -3.03
CA VAL A 7 19.19 0.72 -4.37
C VAL A 7 20.08 0.20 -5.50
N ASN A 8 19.48 -0.06 -6.67
CA ASN A 8 20.22 -0.46 -7.86
C ASN A 8 21.01 0.72 -8.44
N ARG A 9 22.03 0.44 -9.27
CA ARG A 9 22.90 1.46 -9.89
C ARG A 9 22.13 2.49 -10.72
N GLU A 10 21.01 2.08 -11.30
CA GLU A 10 20.22 2.88 -12.23
C GLU A 10 19.27 3.86 -11.54
N TYR A 11 19.24 3.89 -10.20
CA TYR A 11 18.25 4.64 -9.42
C TYR A 11 18.13 6.13 -9.80
N PHE A 12 19.27 6.79 -10.05
CA PHE A 12 19.35 8.21 -10.46
C PHE A 12 19.59 8.43 -11.96
N THR A 13 19.82 7.38 -12.74
CA THR A 13 20.17 7.51 -14.17
C THR A 13 19.04 7.07 -15.11
N SER A 14 18.25 6.06 -14.71
CA SER A 14 17.08 5.58 -15.46
C SER A 14 15.81 6.38 -15.13
N TRP A 15 15.83 7.71 -15.30
CA TRP A 15 14.68 8.55 -14.92
C TRP A 15 13.40 8.19 -15.68
N ASN A 16 13.55 7.86 -16.97
CA ASN A 16 12.47 7.57 -17.91
C ASN A 16 11.86 6.17 -17.75
N ASP A 17 12.45 5.27 -16.97
CA ASP A 17 11.92 3.92 -16.71
C ASP A 17 10.79 3.90 -15.66
N GLY A 18 10.41 5.08 -15.16
CA GLY A 18 9.43 5.28 -14.10
C GLY A 18 10.07 5.43 -12.73
N PRO A 19 9.27 5.66 -11.67
CA PRO A 19 9.79 6.00 -10.35
C PRO A 19 10.45 4.83 -9.62
N GLY A 20 10.34 3.59 -10.13
CA GLY A 20 11.11 2.46 -9.61
C GLY A 20 10.98 2.29 -8.09
N ARG A 21 12.11 2.21 -7.37
CA ARG A 21 12.16 2.13 -5.91
C ARG A 21 12.37 3.50 -5.26
N ARG A 22 12.06 4.61 -5.94
CA ARG A 22 12.43 5.96 -5.47
C ARG A 22 11.84 6.35 -4.11
N ASN A 23 10.77 5.68 -3.69
CA ASN A 23 10.09 5.96 -2.43
C ASN A 23 10.94 5.50 -1.24
N LEU A 24 11.91 4.61 -1.47
CA LEU A 24 12.84 4.11 -0.46
C LEU A 24 13.61 5.25 0.22
N LEU A 25 14.32 6.11 -0.53
CA LEU A 25 15.16 7.13 0.12
C LEU A 25 14.35 8.14 0.95
N PRO A 26 13.21 8.69 0.48
CA PRO A 26 12.31 9.47 1.33
C PRO A 26 11.87 8.71 2.59
N HIS A 27 11.42 7.47 2.47
CA HIS A 27 11.02 6.62 3.59
C HIS A 27 12.16 6.48 4.62
N GLU A 28 13.34 6.13 4.14
CA GLU A 28 14.53 5.90 4.95
C GLU A 28 15.05 7.16 5.65
N ILE A 29 14.99 8.33 5.01
CA ILE A 29 15.42 9.58 5.66
C ILE A 29 14.47 9.97 6.81
N ILE A 30 13.18 9.70 6.68
CA ILE A 30 12.17 9.98 7.72
C ILE A 30 12.44 9.15 8.98
N HIS A 31 13.01 7.95 8.84
CA HIS A 31 13.35 7.13 9.99
C HIS A 31 14.29 7.81 10.98
N SER A 32 15.08 8.78 10.52
CA SER A 32 15.89 9.65 11.40
C SER A 32 15.05 10.26 12.53
N TRP A 33 13.83 10.70 12.22
CA TRP A 33 12.87 11.23 13.19
C TRP A 33 11.93 10.15 13.73
N ASN A 34 11.28 9.38 12.86
CA ASN A 34 10.28 8.38 13.24
C ASN A 34 10.87 6.96 13.19
N GLY A 35 11.24 6.46 14.37
CA GLY A 35 11.79 5.12 14.58
C GLY A 35 13.19 5.14 15.18
N LYS A 36 14.08 6.02 14.69
CA LYS A 36 15.44 6.17 15.25
C LYS A 36 15.47 7.13 16.44
N TYR A 37 14.98 8.37 16.28
CA TYR A 37 14.87 9.35 17.37
C TYR A 37 13.62 9.13 18.21
N ARG A 38 12.42 9.34 17.64
CA ARG A 38 11.15 9.02 18.30
C ARG A 38 10.85 7.54 18.07
N ARG A 39 10.76 6.74 19.11
CA ARG A 39 10.53 5.29 18.98
C ARG A 39 9.36 4.82 19.84
N PRO A 40 8.50 3.90 19.37
CA PRO A 40 7.55 3.24 20.26
C PRO A 40 8.26 2.64 21.47
N GLN A 41 7.70 2.86 22.66
CA GLN A 41 8.37 2.49 23.92
C GLN A 41 8.69 0.99 24.00
N ALA A 42 7.85 0.10 23.48
CA ALA A 42 8.09 -1.34 23.54
C ALA A 42 9.01 -1.87 22.42
N MET A 43 9.37 -1.00 21.47
CA MET A 43 10.40 -1.28 20.47
C MET A 43 11.80 -0.81 20.88
N TRP A 44 11.91 -0.08 21.98
CA TRP A 44 13.20 0.27 22.55
C TRP A 44 13.63 -0.84 23.52
N THR A 45 14.83 -1.37 23.30
CA THR A 45 15.44 -2.36 24.18
C THR A 45 16.83 -1.87 24.61
N PRO A 46 17.29 -2.20 25.82
CA PRO A 46 18.60 -1.79 26.31
C PRO A 46 19.74 -2.55 25.63
N ASP A 47 19.48 -3.75 25.11
CA ASP A 47 20.47 -4.63 24.47
C ASP A 47 19.82 -5.54 23.41
N PHE A 48 20.65 -6.34 22.72
CA PHE A 48 20.24 -7.25 21.65
C PHE A 48 19.66 -8.59 22.14
N LYS A 49 19.80 -8.94 23.42
CA LYS A 49 19.23 -10.17 23.99
C LYS A 49 17.81 -9.95 24.51
N THR A 50 17.43 -8.70 24.77
CA THR A 50 16.08 -8.32 25.18
C THR A 50 15.17 -8.33 23.95
N PRO A 51 14.10 -9.14 23.92
CA PRO A 51 13.19 -9.19 22.78
C PRO A 51 12.46 -7.85 22.57
N THR A 52 12.51 -7.34 21.35
CA THR A 52 11.68 -6.22 20.91
C THR A 52 10.21 -6.64 20.86
N ARG A 53 9.31 -5.75 21.28
CA ARG A 53 7.87 -5.93 21.08
C ARG A 53 7.38 -4.93 20.04
N ASP A 54 7.02 -5.45 18.88
CA ASP A 54 6.54 -4.64 17.76
C ASP A 54 5.13 -4.12 18.07
N ASN A 55 5.07 -2.95 18.70
CA ASN A 55 3.85 -2.18 18.93
C ASN A 55 3.93 -0.83 18.22
N LEU A 56 2.77 -0.30 17.82
CA LEU A 56 2.68 0.99 17.14
C LEU A 56 3.48 1.07 15.82
N LEU A 57 3.74 -0.05 15.14
CA LEU A 57 4.35 -0.02 13.79
C LEU A 57 3.46 0.70 12.76
N TRP A 58 2.16 0.83 12.98
CA TRP A 58 1.31 1.71 12.16
C TRP A 58 1.68 3.19 12.31
N VAL A 59 2.32 3.61 13.43
CA VAL A 59 2.93 4.93 13.59
C VAL A 59 4.36 4.92 13.06
N TYR A 60 5.20 4.01 13.56
CA TYR A 60 6.62 3.93 13.14
C TYR A 60 6.72 3.77 11.62
N GLU A 61 6.17 2.70 11.06
CA GLU A 61 6.34 2.32 9.66
C GLU A 61 5.20 2.86 8.80
N GLY A 62 3.96 2.79 9.27
CA GLY A 62 2.80 3.32 8.54
C GLY A 62 2.87 4.83 8.29
N GLN A 63 3.25 5.62 9.30
CA GLN A 63 3.42 7.07 9.10
C GLN A 63 4.67 7.40 8.30
N THR A 64 5.73 6.60 8.44
CA THR A 64 6.95 6.79 7.63
C THR A 64 6.67 6.50 6.16
N GLN A 65 5.87 5.47 5.85
CA GLN A 65 5.39 5.17 4.50
C GLN A 65 4.57 6.34 3.95
N PHE A 66 3.64 6.91 4.74
CA PHE A 66 2.90 8.12 4.37
C PHE A 66 3.84 9.28 4.01
N TRP A 67 4.77 9.60 4.91
CA TRP A 67 5.71 10.69 4.68
C TRP A 67 6.65 10.40 3.50
N GLY A 68 7.00 9.13 3.23
CA GLY A 68 7.86 8.74 2.12
C GLY A 68 7.26 9.14 0.78
N TYR A 69 5.95 8.94 0.60
CA TYR A 69 5.25 9.39 -0.60
C TYR A 69 5.10 10.92 -0.64
N VAL A 70 4.73 11.53 0.48
CA VAL A 70 4.54 13.00 0.57
C VAL A 70 5.86 13.74 0.27
N LEU A 71 6.95 13.37 0.93
CA LEU A 71 8.26 13.98 0.72
C LEU A 71 8.87 13.59 -0.62
N GLY A 72 8.61 12.38 -1.12
CA GLY A 72 8.94 11.97 -2.48
C GLY A 72 8.33 12.89 -3.53
N ALA A 73 7.03 13.20 -3.41
CA ALA A 73 6.35 14.15 -4.28
C ALA A 73 6.89 15.58 -4.13
N ARG A 74 7.03 16.05 -2.88
CA ARG A 74 7.48 17.42 -2.58
C ARG A 74 8.91 17.70 -3.05
N SER A 75 9.77 16.68 -3.06
CA SER A 75 11.15 16.75 -3.58
C SER A 75 11.26 16.46 -5.07
N ARG A 76 10.13 16.16 -5.75
CA ARG A 76 10.07 15.74 -7.16
C ARG A 76 10.81 14.43 -7.47
N LEU A 77 11.17 13.63 -6.46
CA LEU A 77 11.60 12.25 -6.65
C LEU A 77 10.46 11.37 -7.19
N TYR A 78 9.22 11.73 -6.84
CA TYR A 78 7.99 11.28 -7.47
C TYR A 78 7.31 12.48 -8.12
N SER A 79 6.68 12.28 -9.27
CA SER A 79 5.66 13.24 -9.69
C SER A 79 4.42 13.11 -8.78
N LYS A 80 3.57 14.14 -8.79
CA LYS A 80 2.26 14.04 -8.15
C LYS A 80 1.46 12.86 -8.70
N GLN A 81 1.47 12.65 -10.01
CA GLN A 81 0.72 11.55 -10.64
C GLN A 81 1.26 10.18 -10.21
N ASP A 82 2.58 10.00 -10.11
CA ASP A 82 3.15 8.74 -9.61
C ASP A 82 2.67 8.43 -8.19
N THR A 83 2.52 9.46 -7.36
CA THR A 83 2.03 9.30 -5.99
C THR A 83 0.54 8.95 -5.96
N LEU A 84 -0.28 9.59 -6.80
CA LEU A 84 -1.70 9.24 -6.94
C LEU A 84 -1.90 7.81 -7.46
N ASP A 85 -1.13 7.40 -8.46
CA ASP A 85 -1.18 6.04 -8.99
C ASP A 85 -0.74 5.01 -7.93
N ALA A 86 0.27 5.35 -7.11
CA ALA A 86 0.69 4.50 -6.00
C ALA A 86 -0.40 4.38 -4.93
N TYR A 87 -1.06 5.48 -4.58
CA TYR A 87 -2.20 5.48 -3.65
C TYR A 87 -3.37 4.65 -4.21
N ALA A 88 -3.65 4.72 -5.52
CA ALA A 88 -4.65 3.87 -6.17
C ALA A 88 -4.32 2.38 -5.98
N ALA A 89 -3.08 1.98 -6.30
CA ALA A 89 -2.62 0.61 -6.19
C ALA A 89 -2.61 0.10 -4.74
N ILE A 90 -2.23 0.96 -3.79
CA ILE A 90 -2.24 0.65 -2.36
C ILE A 90 -3.69 0.46 -1.87
N ALA A 91 -4.57 1.43 -2.11
CA ALA A 91 -5.95 1.39 -1.65
C ALA A 91 -6.70 0.19 -2.21
N ALA A 92 -6.59 -0.06 -3.52
CA ALA A 92 -7.21 -1.21 -4.15
C ALA A 92 -6.62 -2.54 -3.64
N GLY A 93 -5.30 -2.63 -3.49
CA GLY A 93 -4.66 -3.82 -2.94
C GLY A 93 -5.07 -4.13 -1.50
N MET A 94 -5.32 -3.09 -0.69
CA MET A 94 -5.83 -3.22 0.68
C MET A 94 -7.30 -3.65 0.72
N ASP A 95 -8.11 -3.31 -0.29
CA ASP A 95 -9.48 -3.83 -0.42
C ASP A 95 -9.53 -5.34 -0.68
N GLN A 96 -8.47 -5.90 -1.27
CA GLN A 96 -8.34 -7.36 -1.48
C GLN A 96 -7.84 -8.12 -0.25
N ARG A 97 -7.63 -7.45 0.88
CA ARG A 97 -7.19 -8.05 2.14
C ARG A 97 -8.39 -8.53 2.96
N VAL A 98 -9.05 -9.58 2.49
CA VAL A 98 -10.20 -10.22 3.18
C VAL A 98 -9.85 -10.57 4.63
N GLY A 99 -8.57 -10.87 4.92
CA GLY A 99 -8.09 -11.11 6.28
C GLY A 99 -8.40 -10.03 7.31
N ARG A 100 -8.66 -8.79 6.86
CA ARG A 100 -9.09 -7.67 7.72
C ARG A 100 -10.35 -7.94 8.51
N GLN A 101 -11.22 -8.82 8.01
CA GLN A 101 -12.48 -9.18 8.66
C GLN A 101 -12.28 -9.96 9.97
N TRP A 102 -11.12 -10.59 10.17
CA TRP A 102 -10.83 -11.38 11.38
C TRP A 102 -9.51 -11.00 12.08
N ARG A 103 -8.59 -10.34 11.36
CA ARG A 103 -7.29 -9.93 11.87
C ARG A 103 -7.17 -8.40 11.88
N PRO A 104 -7.17 -7.74 13.05
CA PRO A 104 -7.04 -6.30 13.14
C PRO A 104 -5.65 -5.84 12.69
N LEU A 105 -5.51 -4.56 12.32
CA LEU A 105 -4.24 -4.02 11.84
C LEU A 105 -3.12 -4.17 12.88
N ILE A 106 -3.42 -3.94 14.16
CA ILE A 106 -2.43 -4.04 15.22
C ILE A 106 -1.77 -5.42 15.28
N ASP A 107 -2.48 -6.50 14.97
CA ASP A 107 -1.90 -7.84 15.01
C ASP A 107 -0.86 -8.06 13.90
N THR A 108 -1.00 -7.35 12.78
CA THR A 108 -0.04 -7.40 11.67
C THR A 108 1.34 -6.88 12.08
N THR A 109 1.48 -6.13 13.17
CA THR A 109 2.79 -5.66 13.63
C THR A 109 3.68 -6.79 14.15
N HIS A 110 3.10 -7.94 14.50
CA HIS A 110 3.84 -9.12 14.97
C HIS A 110 4.29 -10.04 13.83
N ASP A 111 3.90 -9.76 12.58
CA ASP A 111 4.26 -10.59 11.42
C ASP A 111 5.77 -10.80 11.23
N PRO A 112 6.63 -9.77 11.37
CA PRO A 112 8.08 -9.92 11.23
C PRO A 112 8.64 -10.94 12.23
N ILE A 113 8.08 -10.98 13.45
CA ILE A 113 8.50 -11.91 14.51
C ILE A 113 7.98 -13.32 14.20
N ILE A 114 6.70 -13.46 13.86
CA ILE A 114 6.05 -14.76 13.65
C ILE A 114 6.61 -15.48 12.42
N ALA A 115 6.82 -14.75 11.33
CA ALA A 115 7.18 -15.34 10.04
C ALA A 115 8.63 -15.12 9.63
N ALA A 116 9.41 -14.33 10.37
CA ALA A 116 10.77 -13.95 9.99
C ALA A 116 10.86 -13.44 8.54
N ARG A 117 9.85 -12.68 8.11
CA ARG A 117 9.67 -12.17 6.73
C ARG A 117 9.67 -13.24 5.62
N ARG A 118 9.45 -14.50 5.96
CA ARG A 118 9.32 -15.57 4.96
C ARG A 118 8.06 -15.36 4.12
N PRO A 119 8.07 -15.74 2.83
CA PRO A 119 6.88 -15.70 2.00
C PRO A 119 5.70 -16.44 2.65
N LYS A 120 4.53 -15.80 2.68
CA LYS A 120 3.30 -16.36 3.23
C LYS A 120 2.36 -16.79 2.11
N PRO A 121 1.79 -18.01 2.15
CA PRO A 121 0.70 -18.37 1.26
C PRO A 121 -0.55 -17.55 1.62
N TRP A 122 -1.39 -17.25 0.63
CA TRP A 122 -2.67 -16.54 0.82
C TRP A 122 -2.56 -15.24 1.64
N SER A 123 -1.62 -14.35 1.32
CA SER A 123 -1.45 -13.08 2.04
C SER A 123 -2.68 -12.16 1.99
N SER A 124 -3.59 -12.34 1.03
CA SER A 124 -4.90 -11.69 1.01
C SER A 124 -5.83 -12.15 2.15
N TRP A 125 -5.68 -13.39 2.59
CA TRP A 125 -6.41 -13.99 3.72
C TRP A 125 -5.67 -13.83 5.05
N GLN A 126 -4.37 -14.14 5.09
CA GLN A 126 -3.59 -14.12 6.33
C GLN A 126 -3.15 -12.71 6.75
N ARG A 127 -3.24 -11.76 5.82
CA ARG A 127 -2.53 -10.47 5.89
C ARG A 127 -1.01 -10.66 5.95
N SER A 128 -0.27 -9.55 5.84
CA SER A 128 1.18 -9.54 6.01
C SER A 128 1.57 -8.35 6.88
N GLU A 129 2.74 -7.74 6.65
CA GLU A 129 3.15 -6.42 7.15
C GLU A 129 2.25 -5.26 6.60
N ASP A 130 0.92 -5.40 6.70
CA ASP A 130 -0.05 -4.43 6.18
C ASP A 130 0.00 -3.09 6.93
N TYR A 131 0.57 -3.05 8.15
CA TYR A 131 0.79 -1.83 8.94
C TYR A 131 1.57 -0.73 8.20
N TYR A 132 2.34 -1.06 7.15
CA TYR A 132 2.92 -0.06 6.25
C TYR A 132 1.84 0.65 5.42
N ASN A 133 1.18 -0.09 4.54
CA ASN A 133 0.34 0.48 3.49
C ASN A 133 -1.03 0.90 4.01
N GLU A 134 -1.59 0.14 4.94
CA GLU A 134 -2.80 0.56 5.60
C GLU A 134 -2.56 1.65 6.63
N GLY A 135 -1.44 1.59 7.36
CA GLY A 135 -1.02 2.69 8.21
C GLY A 135 -0.91 4.00 7.42
N LEU A 136 -0.33 3.96 6.21
CA LEU A 136 -0.32 5.11 5.30
C LEU A 136 -1.72 5.65 5.03
N LEU A 137 -2.69 4.78 4.73
CA LEU A 137 -4.06 5.19 4.44
C LEU A 137 -4.76 5.82 5.65
N ILE A 138 -4.52 5.27 6.85
CA ILE A 138 -4.99 5.86 8.12
C ILE A 138 -4.37 7.24 8.33
N TRP A 139 -3.08 7.40 8.12
CA TRP A 139 -2.43 8.70 8.26
C TRP A 139 -2.84 9.71 7.19
N LEU A 140 -3.19 9.23 5.99
CA LEU A 140 -3.81 10.07 4.97
C LEU A 140 -5.17 10.59 5.43
N GLU A 141 -6.01 9.73 6.01
CA GLU A 141 -7.30 10.09 6.62
C GLU A 141 -7.11 11.11 7.75
N VAL A 142 -6.16 10.88 8.65
CA VAL A 142 -5.82 11.82 9.75
C VAL A 142 -5.42 13.20 9.20
N ASP A 143 -4.55 13.27 8.19
CA ASP A 143 -4.16 14.55 7.57
C ASP A 143 -5.40 15.28 6.99
N GLN A 144 -6.28 14.55 6.32
CA GLN A 144 -7.46 15.15 5.71
C GLN A 144 -8.50 15.61 6.75
N ILE A 145 -8.67 14.86 7.86
CA ILE A 145 -9.49 15.29 9.00
C ILE A 145 -8.92 16.58 9.59
N ILE A 146 -7.61 16.65 9.88
CA ILE A 146 -6.98 17.87 10.42
C ILE A 146 -7.22 19.06 9.49
N ARG A 147 -7.09 18.87 8.17
CA ARG A 147 -7.37 19.92 7.18
C ARG A 147 -8.84 20.34 7.20
N ARG A 148 -9.78 19.39 7.23
CA ARG A 148 -11.22 19.68 7.30
C ARG A 148 -11.55 20.50 8.54
N GLU A 149 -11.19 20.00 9.72
CA GLU A 149 -11.54 20.62 11.01
C GLU A 149 -10.88 21.99 11.22
N SER A 150 -9.70 22.21 10.62
CA SER A 150 -8.97 23.48 10.74
C SER A 150 -9.26 24.48 9.61
N GLY A 151 -10.17 24.16 8.67
CA GLY A 151 -10.38 24.96 7.46
C GLY A 151 -9.14 25.10 6.59
N GLY A 152 -8.30 24.06 6.56
CA GLY A 152 -7.05 23.99 5.79
C GLY A 152 -5.85 24.66 6.43
N LYS A 153 -5.97 25.22 7.64
CA LYS A 153 -4.89 25.95 8.34
C LYS A 153 -3.85 25.04 8.98
N LYS A 154 -4.22 23.79 9.28
CA LYS A 154 -3.36 22.79 9.90
C LYS A 154 -3.33 21.51 9.07
N SER A 155 -2.31 20.69 9.30
CA SER A 155 -2.09 19.40 8.64
C SER A 155 -1.17 18.52 9.48
N LEU A 156 -0.85 17.31 8.99
CA LEU A 156 0.18 16.47 9.61
C LEU A 156 1.56 17.13 9.65
N ASP A 157 1.82 18.18 8.86
CA ASP A 157 3.07 18.95 9.03
C ASP A 157 3.16 19.63 10.40
N ASN A 158 2.02 20.07 10.96
CA ASN A 158 1.96 20.63 12.32
C ASN A 158 2.21 19.53 13.36
N PHE A 159 1.62 18.34 13.15
CA PHE A 159 1.88 17.17 13.98
C PHE A 159 3.36 16.79 13.94
N ALA A 160 3.96 16.68 12.75
CA ALA A 160 5.35 16.29 12.63
C ALA A 160 6.29 17.30 13.30
N LYS A 161 6.05 18.61 13.12
CA LYS A 161 6.83 19.66 13.79
C LYS A 161 6.76 19.53 15.32
N TYR A 162 5.58 19.25 15.86
CA TYR A 162 5.36 19.15 17.30
C TYR A 162 5.86 17.83 17.90
N PHE A 163 5.50 16.70 17.30
CA PHE A 163 5.71 15.36 17.85
C PHE A 163 7.10 14.78 17.55
N PHE A 164 7.65 15.09 16.37
CA PHE A 164 8.98 14.64 15.95
C PHE A 164 10.07 15.69 16.14
N GLY A 165 9.71 16.92 16.51
CA GLY A 165 10.66 17.96 16.86
C GLY A 165 11.56 17.51 18.00
N GLY A 166 12.86 17.54 17.80
CA GLY A 166 13.88 17.23 18.80
C GLY A 166 14.79 18.42 19.09
N LYS A 167 15.62 18.30 20.12
CA LYS A 167 16.68 19.28 20.39
C LYS A 167 17.85 19.02 19.45
N ASN A 168 18.36 20.05 18.78
CA ASN A 168 19.54 19.91 17.92
C ASN A 168 20.72 19.38 18.75
N GLY A 169 21.42 18.38 18.21
CA GLY A 169 22.54 17.72 18.89
C GLY A 169 22.13 16.67 19.93
N ASP A 170 20.84 16.41 20.14
CA ASP A 170 20.38 15.29 20.96
C ASP A 170 20.40 13.98 20.15
N TRP A 171 21.31 13.09 20.55
CA TRP A 171 21.49 11.75 19.96
C TRP A 171 20.84 10.65 20.80
N GLY A 172 19.96 11.00 21.73
CA GLY A 172 19.14 10.05 22.48
C GLY A 172 18.01 9.44 21.65
N VAL A 173 17.28 8.50 22.28
CA VAL A 173 16.00 7.99 21.79
C VAL A 173 14.92 8.50 22.72
N ALA A 174 13.92 9.19 22.18
CA ALA A 174 12.78 9.67 22.93
C ALA A 174 11.59 8.75 22.67
N THR A 175 11.21 7.94 23.66
CA THR A 175 10.14 6.96 23.47
C THR A 175 8.76 7.59 23.45
N TYR A 176 7.77 6.88 22.89
CA TYR A 176 6.36 7.25 22.94
C TYR A 176 5.42 6.04 23.06
N GLY A 177 4.26 6.27 23.65
CA GLY A 177 3.12 5.36 23.70
C GLY A 177 1.95 5.85 22.83
N LYS A 178 0.84 5.09 22.85
CA LYS A 178 -0.39 5.44 22.12
C LYS A 178 -0.98 6.78 22.58
N GLN A 179 -0.97 7.02 23.89
CA GLN A 179 -1.55 8.24 24.45
C GLN A 179 -0.80 9.49 24.01
N ASP A 180 0.54 9.45 23.93
CA ASP A 180 1.34 10.58 23.43
C ASP A 180 0.96 10.97 21.99
N VAL A 181 0.61 9.99 21.15
CA VAL A 181 0.17 10.22 19.77
C VAL A 181 -1.21 10.90 19.77
N ILE A 182 -2.14 10.41 20.59
CA ILE A 182 -3.49 10.99 20.74
C ILE A 182 -3.42 12.43 21.26
N ASP A 183 -2.61 12.67 22.30
CA ASP A 183 -2.45 13.98 22.91
C ASP A 183 -1.83 14.98 21.93
N ALA A 184 -0.83 14.54 21.16
CA ALA A 184 -0.22 15.35 20.12
C ALA A 184 -1.20 15.67 18.98
N LEU A 185 -2.01 14.70 18.54
CA LEU A 185 -3.07 14.95 17.56
C LEU A 185 -4.09 15.95 18.08
N ASN A 186 -4.58 15.78 19.32
CA ASN A 186 -5.51 16.72 19.96
C ASN A 186 -4.92 18.13 20.11
N LYS A 187 -3.63 18.23 20.45
CA LYS A 187 -2.93 19.51 20.56
C LYS A 187 -2.87 20.24 19.20
N VAL A 188 -2.65 19.49 18.12
CA VAL A 188 -2.69 20.04 16.76
C VAL A 188 -4.10 20.43 16.40
N GLN A 189 -5.06 19.51 16.49
CA GLN A 189 -6.45 19.74 16.16
C GLN A 189 -7.35 18.81 17.00
N PRO A 190 -8.22 19.35 17.87
CA PRO A 190 -9.18 18.54 18.61
C PRO A 190 -10.11 17.77 17.66
N TYR A 191 -10.24 16.47 17.92
CA TYR A 191 -11.13 15.54 17.24
C TYR A 191 -11.22 14.25 18.08
N ASP A 192 -12.17 13.37 17.79
CA ASP A 192 -12.25 12.06 18.44
C ASP A 192 -11.19 11.08 17.89
N TRP A 193 -9.93 11.36 18.18
CA TRP A 193 -8.80 10.52 17.76
C TRP A 193 -8.79 9.15 18.45
N VAL A 194 -9.37 9.07 19.65
CA VAL A 194 -9.46 7.81 20.41
C VAL A 194 -10.31 6.82 19.63
N SER A 195 -11.54 7.20 19.26
CA SER A 195 -12.44 6.32 18.50
C SER A 195 -11.89 6.02 17.11
N LEU A 196 -11.34 7.02 16.40
CA LEU A 196 -10.74 6.80 15.08
C LEU A 196 -9.63 5.76 15.14
N ILE A 197 -8.68 5.89 16.08
CA ILE A 197 -7.56 4.94 16.22
C ILE A 197 -8.08 3.56 16.64
N GLN A 198 -9.03 3.51 17.57
CA GLN A 198 -9.65 2.26 18.00
C GLN A 198 -10.25 1.49 16.80
N THR A 199 -11.11 2.15 16.03
CA THR A 199 -11.75 1.54 14.86
C THR A 199 -10.78 1.19 13.75
N ARG A 200 -9.80 2.05 13.44
CA ARG A 200 -8.90 1.81 12.30
C ARG A 200 -7.76 0.83 12.61
N VAL A 201 -7.32 0.73 13.85
CA VAL A 201 -6.10 -0.03 14.21
C VAL A 201 -6.41 -1.30 14.99
N TYR A 202 -7.37 -1.25 15.90
CA TYR A 202 -7.60 -2.30 16.89
C TYR A 202 -8.82 -3.17 16.57
N GLU A 203 -9.74 -2.67 15.74
CA GLU A 203 -10.92 -3.41 15.30
C GLU A 203 -10.70 -4.04 13.91
N THR A 204 -11.47 -5.07 13.63
CA THR A 204 -11.62 -5.67 12.30
C THR A 204 -12.59 -4.84 11.46
N SER A 205 -12.47 -4.93 10.14
CA SER A 205 -13.33 -4.18 9.22
C SER A 205 -13.54 -4.97 7.93
N GLU A 206 -14.64 -4.72 7.23
CA GLU A 206 -14.87 -5.26 5.90
C GLU A 206 -14.21 -4.43 4.80
N VAL A 207 -13.91 -3.15 5.08
CA VAL A 207 -13.39 -2.20 4.10
C VAL A 207 -12.04 -1.63 4.54
N ALA A 208 -11.14 -1.40 3.57
CA ALA A 208 -9.90 -0.68 3.83
C ALA A 208 -10.19 0.81 4.16
N PRO A 209 -9.35 1.48 4.98
CA PRO A 209 -9.55 2.86 5.42
C PRO A 209 -9.25 3.86 4.30
N LYS A 210 -10.16 3.99 3.34
CA LYS A 210 -9.98 4.81 2.12
C LYS A 210 -10.53 6.23 2.24
N ASP A 211 -11.16 6.58 3.36
CA ASP A 211 -11.87 7.85 3.54
C ASP A 211 -10.97 9.07 3.38
N GLY A 212 -9.67 8.94 3.68
CA GLY A 212 -8.66 9.96 3.42
C GLY A 212 -8.49 10.32 1.93
N LEU A 213 -8.79 9.41 1.00
CA LEU A 213 -8.78 9.72 -0.44
C LEU A 213 -9.93 10.68 -0.77
N THR A 214 -11.15 10.33 -0.33
CA THR A 214 -12.36 11.10 -0.62
C THR A 214 -12.34 12.46 0.06
N LEU A 215 -11.98 12.53 1.35
CA LEU A 215 -11.74 13.79 2.05
C LEU A 215 -10.63 14.62 1.39
N GLY A 216 -9.67 13.94 0.76
CA GLY A 216 -8.55 14.54 0.05
C GLY A 216 -8.88 15.06 -1.35
N GLY A 217 -10.10 14.83 -1.85
CA GLY A 217 -10.58 15.27 -3.16
C GLY A 217 -10.40 14.23 -4.29
N TYR A 218 -10.20 12.96 -3.96
CA TYR A 218 -10.01 11.89 -4.94
C TYR A 218 -10.89 10.68 -4.63
N ARG A 219 -11.31 9.96 -5.67
CA ARG A 219 -12.02 8.68 -5.55
C ARG A 219 -11.24 7.57 -6.23
N LEU A 220 -11.25 6.38 -5.64
CA LEU A 220 -10.72 5.18 -6.29
C LEU A 220 -11.69 4.73 -7.38
N ILE A 221 -11.18 4.62 -8.60
CA ILE A 221 -11.89 4.06 -9.75
C ILE A 221 -11.10 2.89 -10.32
N TYR A 222 -11.74 2.14 -11.21
CA TYR A 222 -11.11 1.06 -11.94
C TYR A 222 -11.25 1.29 -13.44
N THR A 223 -10.16 1.03 -14.18
CA THR A 223 -10.08 1.23 -15.63
C THR A 223 -9.47 -0.01 -16.30
N GLU A 224 -9.56 -0.10 -17.62
CA GLU A 224 -9.01 -1.24 -18.38
C GLU A 224 -7.52 -1.12 -18.68
N ARG A 225 -6.91 0.03 -18.36
CA ARG A 225 -5.52 0.34 -18.71
C ARG A 225 -4.69 0.54 -17.45
N GLN A 226 -3.51 -0.09 -17.43
CA GLN A 226 -2.52 0.18 -16.40
C GLN A 226 -2.06 1.64 -16.47
N SER A 227 -1.98 2.29 -15.29
CA SER A 227 -1.27 3.54 -15.17
C SER A 227 0.22 3.36 -15.49
N PRO A 228 0.94 4.43 -15.90
CA PRO A 228 2.39 4.36 -16.11
C PRO A 228 3.15 3.79 -14.90
N PHE A 229 2.76 4.20 -13.69
CA PHE A 229 3.34 3.71 -12.45
C PHE A 229 3.17 2.18 -12.28
N ILE A 230 1.94 1.67 -12.43
CA ILE A 230 1.64 0.24 -12.25
C ILE A 230 2.41 -0.59 -13.29
N ARG A 231 2.41 -0.15 -14.55
CA ARG A 231 3.15 -0.82 -15.63
C ARG A 231 4.65 -0.86 -15.37
N ALA A 232 5.25 0.25 -14.92
CA ALA A 232 6.67 0.29 -14.56
C ALA A 232 6.98 -0.64 -13.37
N ASN A 233 6.11 -0.65 -12.36
CA ASN A 233 6.25 -1.52 -11.20
C ASN A 233 6.17 -3.02 -11.55
N ASP A 234 5.22 -3.39 -12.41
CA ASP A 234 5.05 -4.77 -12.89
C ASP A 234 6.27 -5.21 -13.72
N LYS A 235 6.73 -4.36 -14.66
CA LYS A 235 7.96 -4.61 -15.44
C LYS A 235 9.16 -4.85 -14.53
N ARG A 236 9.39 -3.97 -13.54
CA ARG A 236 10.50 -4.07 -12.59
C ARG A 236 10.44 -5.37 -11.77
N ARG A 237 9.23 -5.76 -11.31
CA ARG A 237 9.01 -7.00 -10.55
C ARG A 237 8.99 -8.25 -11.43
N LYS A 238 9.08 -8.11 -12.75
CA LYS A 238 8.95 -9.20 -13.74
C LYS A 238 7.66 -9.99 -13.52
N GLN A 239 6.58 -9.28 -13.22
CA GLN A 239 5.29 -9.85 -12.88
C GLN A 239 4.19 -9.38 -13.83
N ILE A 240 3.09 -10.10 -13.81
CA ILE A 240 1.80 -9.74 -14.39
C ILE A 240 0.81 -9.70 -13.24
N ASN A 241 0.23 -8.54 -12.98
CA ASN A 241 -0.74 -8.36 -11.93
C ASN A 241 -2.16 -8.29 -12.51
N LEU A 242 -2.93 -9.35 -12.32
CA LEU A 242 -4.34 -9.49 -12.69
C LEU A 242 -5.20 -9.71 -11.44
N SER A 243 -4.73 -9.23 -10.29
CA SER A 243 -5.38 -9.43 -9.00
C SER A 243 -6.80 -8.84 -8.97
N HIS A 244 -7.03 -7.68 -9.60
CA HIS A 244 -8.36 -7.05 -9.70
C HIS A 244 -9.21 -7.61 -10.85
N SER A 245 -8.63 -8.45 -11.71
CA SER A 245 -9.36 -9.16 -12.77
C SER A 245 -9.71 -10.57 -12.31
N VAL A 246 -9.04 -11.58 -12.84
CA VAL A 246 -9.26 -12.99 -12.46
C VAL A 246 -8.74 -13.34 -11.06
N GLY A 247 -7.98 -12.49 -10.39
CA GLY A 247 -7.48 -12.74 -9.04
C GLY A 247 -6.08 -13.37 -8.97
N LEU A 248 -5.23 -13.13 -9.97
CA LEU A 248 -3.89 -13.73 -10.05
C LEU A 248 -2.78 -12.68 -10.05
N ILE A 249 -1.67 -13.00 -9.39
CA ILE A 249 -0.38 -12.35 -9.61
C ILE A 249 0.60 -13.43 -10.04
N MET A 250 1.29 -13.22 -11.16
CA MET A 250 2.15 -14.22 -11.77
C MET A 250 3.49 -13.64 -12.19
N SER A 251 4.50 -14.48 -12.33
CA SER A 251 5.74 -14.09 -13.02
C SER A 251 5.49 -13.91 -14.52
N ASN A 252 6.41 -13.23 -15.22
CA ASN A 252 6.37 -13.13 -16.68
C ASN A 252 6.45 -14.50 -17.40
N LYS A 253 6.88 -15.57 -16.70
CA LYS A 253 6.93 -16.95 -17.20
C LYS A 253 5.64 -17.74 -16.93
N GLY A 254 4.59 -17.12 -16.38
CA GLY A 254 3.30 -17.78 -16.12
C GLY A 254 3.26 -18.59 -14.82
N ILE A 255 4.26 -18.44 -13.94
CA ILE A 255 4.23 -19.06 -12.61
C ILE A 255 3.34 -18.21 -11.72
N ILE A 256 2.26 -18.78 -11.21
CA ILE A 256 1.36 -18.12 -10.26
C ILE A 256 2.10 -17.90 -8.95
N GLN A 257 2.28 -16.63 -8.59
CA GLN A 257 2.94 -16.22 -7.35
C GLN A 257 1.91 -16.03 -6.22
N SER A 258 0.73 -15.52 -6.56
CA SER A 258 -0.36 -15.30 -5.61
C SER A 258 -1.72 -15.52 -6.27
N VAL A 259 -2.65 -16.05 -5.48
CA VAL A 259 -4.07 -16.16 -5.80
C VAL A 259 -4.82 -15.38 -4.74
N ILE A 260 -5.61 -14.38 -5.17
CA ILE A 260 -6.40 -13.57 -4.25
C ILE A 260 -7.51 -14.42 -3.66
N TRP A 261 -7.67 -14.39 -2.34
CA TRP A 261 -8.72 -15.14 -1.64
C TRP A 261 -10.11 -14.76 -2.15
N ASP A 262 -11.00 -15.73 -2.29
CA ASP A 262 -12.36 -15.60 -2.85
C ASP A 262 -12.50 -15.02 -4.27
N SER A 263 -11.38 -14.82 -4.96
CA SER A 263 -11.37 -14.39 -6.36
C SER A 263 -11.86 -15.48 -7.34
N PRO A 264 -12.19 -15.13 -8.60
CA PRO A 264 -12.55 -16.12 -9.62
C PRO A 264 -11.53 -17.25 -9.77
N ALA A 265 -10.23 -16.93 -9.79
CA ALA A 265 -9.16 -17.92 -9.87
C ALA A 265 -9.11 -18.83 -8.63
N PHE A 266 -9.34 -18.27 -7.44
CA PHE A 266 -9.42 -19.07 -6.21
C PHE A 266 -10.58 -20.07 -6.27
N LYS A 267 -11.77 -19.62 -6.67
CA LYS A 267 -12.97 -20.47 -6.81
C LYS A 267 -12.78 -21.57 -7.85
N ALA A 268 -12.03 -21.32 -8.91
CA ALA A 268 -11.66 -22.32 -9.90
C ALA A 268 -10.63 -23.35 -9.38
N GLY A 269 -10.03 -23.12 -8.21
CA GLY A 269 -9.07 -24.03 -7.57
C GLY A 269 -7.61 -23.80 -7.97
N LEU A 270 -7.28 -22.66 -8.59
CA LEU A 270 -5.90 -22.28 -8.88
C LEU A 270 -5.13 -22.00 -7.57
N LYS A 271 -3.82 -22.28 -7.58
CA LYS A 271 -2.94 -22.16 -6.42
C LYS A 271 -1.60 -21.54 -6.81
N SER A 272 -0.91 -20.95 -5.82
CA SER A 272 0.47 -20.49 -5.99
C SER A 272 1.40 -21.67 -6.32
N GLY A 273 2.41 -21.42 -7.15
CA GLY A 273 3.36 -22.41 -7.65
C GLY A 273 2.98 -23.06 -8.99
N LEU A 274 1.70 -23.04 -9.37
CA LEU A 274 1.25 -23.54 -10.68
C LEU A 274 1.88 -22.74 -11.83
N THR A 275 2.25 -23.42 -12.91
CA THR A 275 2.72 -22.76 -14.14
C THR A 275 1.65 -22.86 -15.22
N VAL A 276 1.12 -21.70 -15.64
CA VAL A 276 0.17 -21.60 -16.75
C VAL A 276 0.88 -21.94 -18.06
N SER A 277 0.41 -22.98 -18.74
CA SER A 277 0.97 -23.49 -19.99
C SER A 277 0.16 -23.04 -21.21
N ALA A 278 -1.16 -22.93 -21.07
CA ALA A 278 -2.04 -22.43 -22.12
C ALA A 278 -3.27 -21.72 -21.54
N VAL A 279 -3.86 -20.82 -22.33
CA VAL A 279 -5.10 -20.10 -22.03
C VAL A 279 -6.02 -20.18 -23.25
N ASN A 280 -7.26 -20.65 -23.08
CA ASN A 280 -8.23 -20.88 -24.15
C ASN A 280 -7.63 -21.66 -25.34
N GLY A 281 -6.90 -22.74 -25.05
CA GLY A 281 -6.25 -23.59 -26.05
C GLY A 281 -5.01 -22.99 -26.74
N LYS A 282 -4.61 -21.75 -26.41
CA LYS A 282 -3.41 -21.11 -26.97
C LYS A 282 -2.26 -21.15 -25.98
N ALA A 283 -1.04 -21.39 -26.47
CA ALA A 283 0.16 -21.38 -25.64
C ALA A 283 0.26 -20.07 -24.84
N TYR A 284 0.68 -20.18 -23.58
CA TYR A 284 0.71 -19.04 -22.67
C TYR A 284 1.69 -17.97 -23.15
N SER A 285 1.19 -16.73 -23.22
CA SER A 285 1.98 -15.51 -23.08
C SER A 285 1.22 -14.51 -22.22
N ALA A 286 1.91 -13.47 -21.73
CA ALA A 286 1.27 -12.40 -20.96
C ALA A 286 0.15 -11.72 -21.75
N GLU A 287 0.40 -11.51 -23.04
CA GLU A 287 -0.48 -10.87 -24.00
C GLU A 287 -1.69 -11.77 -24.29
N ILE A 288 -1.48 -13.06 -24.54
CA ILE A 288 -2.57 -14.02 -24.78
C ILE A 288 -3.51 -14.10 -23.57
N PHE A 289 -2.97 -14.12 -22.35
CA PHE A 289 -3.81 -14.18 -21.17
C PHE A 289 -4.60 -12.87 -20.96
N LYS A 290 -3.94 -11.71 -21.12
CA LYS A 290 -4.63 -10.41 -21.05
C LYS A 290 -5.71 -10.29 -22.11
N GLN A 291 -5.45 -10.76 -23.33
CA GLN A 291 -6.41 -10.76 -24.43
C GLN A 291 -7.60 -11.67 -24.14
N ALA A 292 -7.37 -12.89 -23.65
CA ALA A 292 -8.44 -13.81 -23.25
C ALA A 292 -9.37 -13.20 -22.19
N ILE A 293 -8.82 -12.43 -21.24
CA ILE A 293 -9.61 -11.70 -20.24
C ILE A 293 -10.41 -10.57 -20.88
N ALA A 294 -9.79 -9.80 -21.77
CA ALA A 294 -10.45 -8.69 -22.46
C ALA A 294 -11.58 -9.17 -23.39
N ASP A 295 -11.35 -10.24 -24.16
CA ASP A 295 -12.31 -10.82 -25.09
C ASP A 295 -13.52 -11.44 -24.37
N ASN A 296 -13.33 -11.95 -23.15
CA ASN A 296 -14.43 -12.53 -22.37
C ASN A 296 -15.29 -11.48 -21.65
N LYS A 297 -15.00 -10.18 -21.81
CA LYS A 297 -15.74 -9.11 -21.14
C LYS A 297 -17.20 -9.09 -21.59
N GLY A 298 -18.13 -9.11 -20.63
CA GLY A 298 -19.58 -9.09 -20.89
C GLY A 298 -20.14 -10.37 -21.52
N GLY A 299 -19.32 -11.39 -21.71
CA GLY A 299 -19.77 -12.71 -22.16
C GLY A 299 -20.18 -13.62 -21.00
N ASN A 300 -20.70 -14.79 -21.34
CA ASN A 300 -20.98 -15.90 -20.41
C ASN A 300 -19.92 -17.01 -20.50
N GLY A 301 -18.81 -16.73 -21.18
CA GLY A 301 -17.72 -17.67 -21.37
C GLY A 301 -16.89 -17.86 -20.09
N ARG A 302 -16.24 -19.01 -19.98
CA ARG A 302 -15.20 -19.24 -18.97
C ARG A 302 -13.83 -19.10 -19.63
N ILE A 303 -12.85 -18.64 -18.86
CA ILE A 303 -11.45 -18.63 -19.29
C ILE A 303 -10.86 -19.99 -18.91
N ASP A 304 -10.52 -20.80 -19.91
CA ASP A 304 -9.87 -22.09 -19.72
C ASP A 304 -8.37 -21.88 -19.52
N ILE A 305 -7.85 -22.31 -18.37
CA ILE A 305 -6.45 -22.20 -17.99
C ILE A 305 -5.89 -23.60 -17.82
N PHE A 306 -5.00 -23.99 -18.73
CA PHE A 306 -4.23 -25.21 -18.61
C PHE A 306 -2.94 -24.92 -17.85
N ALA A 307 -2.80 -25.49 -16.65
CA ALA A 307 -1.64 -25.25 -15.79
C ALA A 307 -1.04 -26.55 -15.28
N LYS A 308 0.23 -26.49 -14.87
CA LYS A 308 0.97 -27.65 -14.36
C LYS A 308 1.64 -27.41 -13.03
N ASN A 309 1.87 -28.51 -12.31
CA ASN A 309 2.75 -28.61 -11.15
C ASN A 309 3.68 -29.81 -11.34
N GLY A 310 4.97 -29.56 -11.57
CA GLY A 310 5.88 -30.61 -12.06
C GLY A 310 5.36 -31.20 -13.37
N ASP A 311 5.17 -32.52 -13.39
CA ASP A 311 4.68 -33.27 -14.56
C ASP A 311 3.16 -33.46 -14.58
N GLN A 312 2.44 -32.94 -13.58
CA GLN A 312 0.98 -33.02 -13.51
C GLN A 312 0.34 -31.80 -14.16
N TYR A 313 -0.56 -32.05 -15.10
CA TYR A 313 -1.31 -31.02 -15.81
C TYR A 313 -2.79 -31.06 -15.44
N LYS A 314 -3.43 -29.89 -15.41
CA LYS A 314 -4.86 -29.76 -15.13
C LYS A 314 -5.46 -28.55 -15.83
N ASN A 315 -6.69 -28.69 -16.30
CA ASN A 315 -7.52 -27.57 -16.77
C ASN A 315 -8.28 -26.94 -15.60
N PHE A 316 -8.34 -25.62 -15.59
CA PHE A 316 -9.06 -24.80 -14.64
C PHE A 316 -9.99 -23.86 -15.40
N LEU A 317 -11.29 -23.97 -15.16
CA LEU A 317 -12.28 -23.10 -15.79
C LEU A 317 -12.58 -21.91 -14.86
N VAL A 318 -12.09 -20.73 -15.21
CA VAL A 318 -12.30 -19.51 -14.44
C VAL A 318 -13.53 -18.78 -14.95
N ASP A 319 -14.53 -18.65 -14.08
CA ASP A 319 -15.76 -17.89 -14.35
C ASP A 319 -15.52 -16.39 -14.10
N TYR A 320 -15.23 -15.65 -15.17
CA TYR A 320 -14.92 -14.23 -15.08
C TYR A 320 -15.17 -13.48 -16.39
N SER A 321 -16.12 -12.54 -16.38
CA SER A 321 -16.51 -11.71 -17.54
C SER A 321 -16.31 -10.20 -17.30
N GLY A 322 -15.54 -9.82 -16.28
CA GLY A 322 -15.33 -8.41 -15.92
C GLY A 322 -14.33 -7.63 -16.79
N GLY A 323 -13.60 -8.30 -17.69
CA GLY A 323 -12.54 -7.68 -18.49
C GLY A 323 -11.28 -7.33 -17.68
N LEU A 324 -10.37 -6.56 -18.27
CA LEU A 324 -9.18 -6.10 -17.55
C LEU A 324 -9.54 -4.97 -16.57
N VAL A 325 -9.01 -5.04 -15.36
CA VAL A 325 -9.35 -4.13 -14.27
C VAL A 325 -8.06 -3.68 -13.57
N TYR A 326 -7.83 -2.37 -13.55
CA TYR A 326 -6.68 -1.73 -12.91
C TYR A 326 -7.12 -0.49 -12.12
N PRO A 327 -6.59 -0.30 -10.90
CA PRO A 327 -6.97 0.83 -10.07
C PRO A 327 -6.39 2.14 -10.58
N ASN A 328 -7.16 3.22 -10.43
CA ASN A 328 -6.74 4.59 -10.69
C ASN A 328 -7.42 5.54 -9.69
N LEU A 329 -6.86 6.74 -9.49
CA LEU A 329 -7.54 7.80 -8.73
C LEU A 329 -8.10 8.82 -9.70
N GLU A 330 -9.39 9.13 -9.54
CA GLU A 330 -10.06 10.21 -10.23
C GLU A 330 -10.25 11.39 -9.28
N LYS A 331 -9.98 12.60 -9.77
CA LYS A 331 -10.23 13.81 -9.00
C LYS A 331 -11.74 14.05 -8.88
N ILE A 332 -12.20 14.31 -7.67
CA ILE A 332 -13.59 14.69 -7.43
C ILE A 332 -13.77 16.14 -7.89
N THR A 333 -14.69 16.35 -8.84
CA THR A 333 -15.07 17.66 -9.37
C THR A 333 -16.59 17.84 -9.26
N GLY A 334 -17.06 19.08 -9.29
CA GLY A 334 -18.48 19.42 -9.19
C GLY A 334 -18.69 20.84 -8.67
N GLU A 335 -19.92 21.33 -8.79
CA GLU A 335 -20.31 22.61 -8.20
C GLU A 335 -20.10 22.58 -6.67
N GLY A 336 -19.49 23.64 -6.12
CA GLY A 336 -19.15 23.71 -4.69
C GLY A 336 -17.94 22.88 -4.24
N VAL A 337 -17.33 22.06 -5.12
CA VAL A 337 -16.11 21.32 -4.82
C VAL A 337 -14.89 22.20 -5.09
N ALA A 338 -13.99 22.34 -4.12
CA ALA A 338 -12.78 23.13 -4.28
C ALA A 338 -11.92 22.59 -5.45
N ALA A 339 -11.48 23.49 -6.33
CA ALA A 339 -10.59 23.14 -7.44
C ALA A 339 -9.27 22.51 -6.99
N GLU A 340 -8.82 22.81 -5.77
CA GLU A 340 -7.68 22.17 -5.12
C GLU A 340 -8.11 21.43 -3.84
N GLY A 341 -7.95 20.10 -3.85
CA GLY A 341 -8.25 19.21 -2.74
C GLY A 341 -7.14 19.15 -1.69
N GLY A 342 -7.40 18.45 -0.58
CA GLY A 342 -6.43 18.29 0.50
C GLY A 342 -5.18 17.52 0.09
N ILE A 343 -5.31 16.48 -0.75
CA ILE A 343 -4.18 15.73 -1.30
C ILE A 343 -3.32 16.60 -2.23
N ASP A 344 -3.93 17.49 -3.00
CA ASP A 344 -3.19 18.41 -3.88
C ASP A 344 -2.26 19.31 -3.06
N ARG A 345 -2.77 19.88 -1.97
CA ARG A 345 -2.00 20.72 -1.04
C ARG A 345 -0.95 19.90 -0.29
N LEU A 346 -1.28 18.67 0.08
CA LEU A 346 -0.37 17.77 0.78
C LEU A 346 0.87 17.46 -0.06
N LEU A 347 0.69 17.17 -1.35
CA LEU A 347 1.77 16.76 -2.26
C LEU A 347 2.53 17.92 -2.91
N ARG A 348 2.04 19.17 -2.74
CA ARG A 348 2.65 20.37 -3.34
C ARG A 348 4.09 20.58 -2.84
N PRO A 349 5.09 20.71 -3.74
CA PRO A 349 6.45 21.10 -3.39
C PRO A 349 6.48 22.37 -2.52
N ARG A 350 7.36 22.40 -1.51
CA ARG A 350 7.48 23.52 -0.56
C ARG A 350 8.58 24.53 -0.89
N THR A 351 9.49 24.15 -1.78
CA THR A 351 10.54 25.02 -2.31
C THR A 351 10.57 24.88 -3.83
N LYS A 352 10.95 25.96 -4.52
CA LYS A 352 10.97 26.01 -6.00
C LYS A 352 12.09 25.15 -6.58
#